data_AF-A0A0F2P524-F1
#
_entry.id   AF-A0A0F2P524-F1
#
_cell.length_a   1.000
_cell.length_b   1.000
_cell.length_c   1.000
_cell.angle_alpha   90.00
_cell.angle_beta   90.00
_cell.angle_gamma   90.00
#
_symmetry.space_group_name_H-M   'P 1'
#
loop_
_entity.id
_entity.type
_entity.pdbx_description
1 polymer ?
#
loop_
_entity_poly.entity_id
_entity_poly.type
_entity_poly.pdbx_seq_one_letter_code
_entity_poly.pdbx_strand_id
1 'polypeptide(L)'
;MVVSYGGINAAGRSSFDQSWRRMVLDKLSSADRQRTITGLGALMGIEGAGQWSRQLEDAVIRGTLIRRIEDGVFNPDSAPWNQSMVVCGADGGDLRLQLSRRNLPEQIPPHWQVMELSHGRVEVVIHGEQRLLVPDSKDF
;
A
#
# COMPACT_ATOMS: atom_id res chain seq x y z
N MET A 1 12.03 29.80 23.25
CA MET A 1 13.34 29.46 22.65
C MET A 1 13.25 28.05 22.11
N VAL A 2 13.70 27.80 20.88
CA VAL A 2 13.78 26.43 20.33
C VAL A 2 15.19 25.92 20.60
N VAL A 3 15.30 24.85 21.41
CA VAL A 3 16.59 24.26 21.79
C VAL A 3 16.96 23.02 20.95
N SER A 4 15.98 22.48 20.22
CA SER A 4 16.17 21.36 19.28
C SER A 4 15.00 21.28 18.30
N TYR A 5 15.22 20.66 17.14
CA TYR A 5 14.18 20.28 16.19
C TYR A 5 14.59 19.00 15.43
N GLY A 6 13.60 18.23 14.96
CA GLY A 6 13.82 16.94 14.30
C GLY A 6 12.55 16.40 13.63
N GLY A 7 12.71 15.35 12.80
CA GLY A 7 11.64 14.77 11.97
C GLY A 7 12.17 14.18 10.67
N ILE A 8 11.32 13.42 9.96
CA ILE A 8 11.58 12.86 8.63
C ILE A 8 10.43 13.29 7.70
N ASN A 9 10.76 13.69 6.47
CA ASN A 9 9.78 13.95 5.41
C ASN A 9 10.35 13.53 4.04
N ALA A 10 9.67 13.89 2.95
CA ALA A 10 10.11 13.57 1.59
C ALA A 10 11.50 14.17 1.22
N ALA A 11 11.96 15.20 1.92
CA ALA A 11 13.28 15.80 1.76
C ALA A 11 14.35 15.15 2.67
N GLY A 12 13.99 14.15 3.48
CA GLY A 12 14.88 13.45 4.41
C GLY A 12 14.73 13.94 5.86
N ARG A 13 15.80 13.82 6.66
CA ARG A 13 15.78 14.20 8.07
C ARG A 13 15.85 15.72 8.25
N SER A 14 15.08 16.29 9.17
CA SER A 14 15.13 17.75 9.38
C SER A 14 16.32 18.20 10.21
N SER A 15 16.76 17.39 11.19
CA SER A 15 17.89 17.73 12.07
C SER A 15 19.16 18.09 11.28
N PHE A 16 19.88 19.09 11.77
CA PHE A 16 21.09 19.64 11.12
C PHE A 16 20.84 20.14 9.69
N ASP A 17 19.64 20.70 9.46
CA ASP A 17 19.16 21.29 8.22
C ASP A 17 19.22 20.35 7.01
N GLN A 18 19.27 19.03 7.19
CA GLN A 18 19.47 18.11 6.05
C GLN A 18 18.31 18.15 5.06
N SER A 19 17.07 18.18 5.56
CA SER A 19 15.88 18.34 4.72
C SER A 19 15.87 19.69 3.99
N TRP A 20 16.34 20.75 4.64
CA TRP A 20 16.48 22.07 4.01
C TRP A 20 17.55 22.06 2.92
N ARG A 21 18.72 21.48 3.19
CA ARG A 21 19.80 21.29 2.20
C ARG A 21 19.32 20.51 0.99
N ARG A 22 18.45 19.51 1.16
CA ARG A 22 17.84 18.81 0.02
C ARG A 22 16.92 19.72 -0.81
N MET A 23 16.18 20.63 -0.18
CA MET A 23 15.30 21.56 -0.90
C MET A 23 16.08 22.60 -1.72
N VAL A 24 17.24 23.06 -1.23
CA VAL A 24 18.09 24.06 -1.91
C VAL A 24 19.37 23.46 -2.51
N LEU A 25 19.32 22.19 -2.92
CA LEU A 25 20.49 21.39 -3.29
C LEU A 25 21.36 22.04 -4.37
N ASP A 26 20.76 22.77 -5.31
CA ASP A 26 21.41 23.48 -6.42
C ASP A 26 22.16 24.75 -5.98
N LYS A 27 21.92 25.24 -4.76
CA LYS A 27 22.59 26.42 -4.18
C LYS A 27 23.72 26.06 -3.21
N LEU A 28 23.92 24.77 -2.93
CA LEU A 28 24.96 24.32 -2.01
C LEU A 28 26.34 24.34 -2.67
N SER A 29 27.37 24.48 -1.84
CA SER A 29 28.75 24.16 -2.24
C SER A 29 28.84 22.69 -2.68
N SER A 30 29.81 22.36 -3.53
CA SER A 30 30.04 20.96 -3.94
C SER A 30 30.23 20.03 -2.74
N ALA A 31 30.92 20.48 -1.69
CA ALA A 31 31.16 19.69 -0.49
C ALA A 31 29.85 19.43 0.30
N ASP A 32 29.01 20.44 0.50
CA ASP A 32 27.74 20.26 1.20
C ASP A 32 26.74 19.46 0.37
N ARG A 33 26.71 19.65 -0.94
CA ARG A 33 25.91 18.85 -1.87
C ARG A 33 26.27 17.37 -1.77
N GLN A 34 27.56 17.03 -1.87
CA GLN A 34 28.03 15.65 -1.74
C GLN A 34 27.68 15.06 -0.38
N ARG A 35 27.88 15.80 0.72
CA ARG A 35 27.53 15.36 2.09
C ARG A 35 26.03 15.12 2.25
N THR A 36 25.19 15.99 1.69
CA THR A 36 23.74 15.82 1.75
C THR A 36 23.29 14.61 0.92
N ILE A 37 23.87 14.39 -0.26
CA ILE A 37 23.58 13.21 -1.09
C ILE A 37 23.99 11.91 -0.41
N THR A 38 25.19 11.80 0.15
CA THR A 38 25.63 10.58 0.84
C THR A 38 24.77 10.30 2.08
N GLY A 39 24.43 11.35 2.84
CA GLY A 39 23.54 11.24 4.00
C GLY A 39 22.13 10.76 3.64
N LEU A 40 21.56 11.27 2.54
CA LEU A 40 20.27 10.81 2.02
C LEU A 40 20.35 9.40 1.45
N GLY A 41 21.40 9.08 0.70
CA GLY A 41 21.62 7.74 0.16
C GLY A 41 21.69 6.68 1.25
N ALA A 42 22.37 6.98 2.37
CA ALA A 42 22.41 6.12 3.54
C ALA A 42 21.03 5.96 4.18
N LEU A 43 20.25 7.04 4.29
CA LEU A 43 18.87 6.99 4.80
C LEU A 43 17.94 6.16 3.89
N MET A 44 18.17 6.21 2.57
CA MET A 44 17.44 5.44 1.58
C MET A 44 17.89 3.97 1.49
N GLY A 45 18.93 3.57 2.23
CA GLY A 45 19.47 2.21 2.18
C GLY A 45 20.16 1.85 0.86
N ILE A 46 20.64 2.85 0.10
CA ILE A 46 21.32 2.62 -1.19
C ILE A 46 22.72 2.06 -0.93
N GLU A 47 23.07 0.95 -1.59
CA GLU A 47 24.41 0.36 -1.51
C GLU A 47 25.48 1.34 -2.01
N GLY A 48 26.60 1.41 -1.28
CA GLY A 48 27.72 2.31 -1.62
C GLY A 48 27.48 3.79 -1.29
N ALA A 49 26.39 4.15 -0.61
CA ALA A 49 26.05 5.54 -0.30
C ALA A 49 27.06 6.30 0.58
N GLY A 50 28.06 5.61 1.16
CA GLY A 50 29.14 6.24 1.93
C GLY A 50 30.09 7.10 1.08
N GLN A 51 30.07 6.96 -0.25
CA GLN A 51 30.85 7.78 -1.17
C GLN A 51 29.95 8.42 -2.21
N TRP A 52 30.19 9.69 -2.50
CA TRP A 52 29.43 10.38 -3.53
C TRP A 52 29.78 9.82 -4.91
N SER A 53 28.75 9.60 -5.72
CA SER A 53 28.85 9.31 -7.15
C SER A 53 27.70 9.99 -7.88
N ARG A 54 27.84 10.19 -9.19
CA ARG A 54 26.77 10.75 -10.02
C ARG A 54 25.54 9.86 -10.02
N GLN A 55 25.74 8.55 -10.01
CA GLN A 55 24.69 7.54 -9.95
C GLN A 55 23.90 7.62 -8.64
N LEU A 56 24.61 7.75 -7.50
CA LEU A 56 23.99 7.94 -6.19
C LEU A 56 23.16 9.22 -6.14
N GLU A 57 23.73 10.32 -6.64
CA GLU A 57 23.07 11.61 -6.68
C GLU A 57 21.78 11.56 -7.51
N ASP A 58 21.84 10.99 -8.70
CA ASP A 58 20.67 10.83 -9.57
C ASP A 58 19.59 9.96 -8.89
N ALA A 59 20.00 8.89 -8.20
CA ALA A 59 19.08 8.03 -7.45
C ALA A 59 18.41 8.78 -6.29
N VAL A 60 19.18 9.52 -5.49
CA VAL A 60 18.67 10.33 -4.37
C VAL A 60 17.72 11.42 -4.87
N ILE A 61 18.10 12.14 -5.93
CA ILE A 61 17.27 13.22 -6.48
C ILE A 61 15.93 12.68 -6.97
N ARG A 62 15.94 11.56 -7.72
CA ARG A 62 14.71 10.91 -8.20
C ARG A 62 13.86 10.32 -7.07
N GLY A 63 14.47 9.85 -5.99
CA GLY A 63 13.79 9.17 -4.89
C GLY A 63 13.25 10.09 -3.78
N THR A 64 13.43 11.40 -3.88
CA THR A 64 13.06 12.38 -2.82
C THR A 64 12.17 13.51 -3.35
N LEU A 65 11.57 14.28 -2.44
CA LEU A 65 10.56 15.32 -2.69
C LEU A 65 9.24 14.77 -3.27
N ILE A 66 8.42 15.65 -3.84
CA ILE A 66 7.17 15.29 -4.51
C ILE A 66 7.52 14.55 -5.81
N ARG A 67 6.96 13.35 -5.95
CA ARG A 67 7.18 12.44 -7.07
C ARG A 67 6.01 11.46 -7.16
N ARG A 68 5.97 10.66 -8.24
CA ARG A 68 5.02 9.55 -8.36
C ARG A 68 5.21 8.56 -7.20
N ILE A 69 4.11 7.98 -6.74
CA ILE A 69 4.13 6.89 -5.76
C ILE A 69 4.87 5.71 -6.38
N GLU A 70 5.80 5.14 -5.63
CA GLU A 70 6.57 3.99 -6.11
C GLU A 70 5.70 2.72 -6.05
N ASP A 71 5.74 1.92 -7.11
CA ASP A 71 4.92 0.70 -7.24
C ASP A 71 5.15 -0.29 -6.08
N GLY A 72 6.36 -0.30 -5.51
CA GLY A 72 6.70 -1.11 -4.32
C GLY A 72 6.03 -0.67 -3.02
N VAL A 73 5.42 0.52 -2.99
CA VAL A 73 4.66 1.04 -1.85
C VAL A 73 3.16 0.95 -2.13
N PHE A 74 2.71 1.49 -3.26
CA PHE A 74 1.31 1.52 -3.66
C PHE A 74 1.22 1.87 -5.15
N ASN A 75 0.51 1.06 -5.93
CA ASN A 75 0.25 1.35 -7.33
C ASN A 75 -1.04 2.19 -7.46
N PRO A 76 -0.95 3.49 -7.79
CA PRO A 76 -2.13 4.34 -7.94
C PRO A 76 -3.02 3.95 -9.13
N ASP A 77 -2.47 3.26 -10.13
CA ASP A 77 -3.21 2.82 -11.33
C ASP A 77 -3.88 1.44 -11.12
N SER A 78 -3.80 0.87 -9.91
CA SER A 78 -4.45 -0.39 -9.57
C SER A 78 -4.63 -0.51 -8.06
N ALA A 79 -5.24 0.52 -7.45
CA ALA A 79 -5.49 0.55 -6.03
C ALA A 79 -6.44 -0.59 -5.62
N PRO A 80 -6.13 -1.38 -4.57
CA PRO A 80 -6.98 -2.49 -4.14
C PRO A 80 -8.33 -2.00 -3.65
N TRP A 81 -9.39 -2.63 -4.15
CA TRP A 81 -10.79 -2.32 -3.84
C TRP A 81 -11.59 -3.62 -3.67
N ASN A 82 -12.81 -3.53 -3.13
CA ASN A 82 -13.77 -4.62 -3.19
C ASN A 82 -15.07 -4.11 -3.80
N GLN A 83 -15.48 -4.70 -4.92
CA GLN A 83 -16.74 -4.39 -5.55
C GLN A 83 -17.88 -5.05 -4.78
N SER A 84 -18.83 -4.23 -4.33
CA SER A 84 -20.05 -4.69 -3.68
C SER A 84 -21.06 -5.11 -4.75
N MET A 85 -21.34 -6.41 -4.83
CA MET A 85 -22.29 -6.98 -5.77
C MET A 85 -23.49 -7.53 -5.00
N VAL A 86 -24.70 -7.33 -5.53
CA VAL A 86 -25.90 -8.04 -5.08
C VAL A 86 -26.17 -9.15 -6.09
N VAL A 87 -26.22 -10.39 -5.62
CA VAL A 87 -26.40 -11.59 -6.44
C VAL A 87 -27.62 -12.37 -5.97
N CYS A 88 -28.26 -13.07 -6.89
CA CYS A 88 -29.33 -14.04 -6.62
C CYS A 88 -29.17 -15.22 -7.59
N GLY A 89 -29.90 -16.32 -7.37
CA GLY A 89 -29.95 -17.40 -8.35
C GLY A 89 -30.61 -16.93 -9.66
N ALA A 90 -30.18 -17.50 -10.78
CA ALA A 90 -30.78 -17.22 -12.08
C ALA A 90 -32.28 -17.55 -12.07
N ASP A 91 -33.04 -16.82 -12.88
CA ASP A 91 -34.51 -16.97 -13.01
C ASP A 91 -35.27 -16.92 -11.68
N GLY A 92 -34.73 -16.20 -10.69
CA GLY A 92 -35.33 -16.07 -9.35
C GLY A 92 -35.15 -17.31 -8.47
N GLY A 93 -34.26 -18.24 -8.85
CA GLY A 93 -33.92 -19.41 -8.07
C GLY A 93 -32.99 -19.12 -6.88
N ASP A 94 -32.62 -20.18 -6.17
CA ASP A 94 -31.69 -20.11 -5.05
C ASP A 94 -30.23 -20.11 -5.52
N LEU A 95 -29.38 -19.39 -4.78
CA LEU A 95 -27.93 -19.45 -4.97
C LEU A 95 -27.35 -20.60 -4.14
N ARG A 96 -26.65 -21.54 -4.78
CA ARG A 96 -26.04 -22.71 -4.10
C ARG A 96 -24.52 -22.62 -4.12
N LEU A 97 -23.90 -22.79 -2.96
CA LEU A 97 -22.46 -22.68 -2.76
C LEU A 97 -21.95 -23.88 -1.95
N GLN A 98 -20.72 -24.32 -2.23
CA GLN A 98 -20.00 -25.28 -1.38
C GLN A 98 -18.73 -24.66 -0.84
N LEU A 99 -18.54 -24.75 0.48
CA LEU A 99 -17.38 -24.20 1.16
C LEU A 99 -17.00 -25.04 2.38
N SER A 100 -15.83 -24.77 2.96
CA SER A 100 -15.46 -25.36 4.24
C SER A 100 -16.30 -24.74 5.36
N ARG A 101 -16.70 -25.55 6.35
CA ARG A 101 -17.43 -25.08 7.54
C ARG A 101 -16.73 -23.91 8.25
N ARG A 102 -15.40 -23.85 8.22
CA ARG A 102 -14.60 -22.76 8.83
C ARG A 102 -14.69 -21.41 8.11
N ASN A 103 -15.17 -21.41 6.87
CA ASN A 103 -15.34 -20.20 6.05
C ASN A 103 -16.76 -19.64 6.13
N LEU A 104 -17.65 -20.28 6.90
CA LEU A 104 -18.97 -19.71 7.19
C LEU A 104 -18.81 -18.46 8.06
N PRO A 105 -19.71 -17.46 7.90
CA PRO A 105 -19.76 -16.36 8.84
C PRO A 105 -20.15 -16.86 10.24
N GLU A 106 -19.66 -16.17 11.28
CA GLU A 106 -20.01 -16.51 12.67
C GLU A 106 -21.52 -16.36 12.93
N GLN A 107 -22.14 -15.39 12.27
CA GLN A 107 -23.59 -15.18 12.28
C GLN A 107 -24.15 -15.56 10.91
N ILE A 108 -24.81 -16.72 10.85
CA ILE A 108 -25.46 -17.20 9.63
C ILE A 108 -26.69 -16.32 9.35
N PRO A 109 -26.78 -15.70 8.16
CA PRO A 109 -27.96 -14.93 7.79
C PRO A 109 -29.23 -15.81 7.77
N PRO A 110 -30.40 -15.25 8.12
CA PRO A 110 -31.63 -16.04 8.26
C PRO A 110 -32.15 -16.64 6.94
N HIS A 111 -31.76 -16.07 5.80
CA HIS A 111 -32.11 -16.55 4.47
C HIS A 111 -31.14 -17.61 3.92
N TRP A 112 -30.21 -18.10 4.75
CA TRP A 112 -29.30 -19.19 4.41
C TRP A 112 -29.77 -20.51 5.01
N GLN A 113 -29.76 -21.56 4.21
CA GLN A 113 -29.88 -22.94 4.64
C GLN A 113 -28.53 -23.64 4.48
N VAL A 114 -27.98 -24.13 5.58
CA VAL A 114 -26.66 -24.79 5.62
C VAL A 114 -26.85 -26.29 5.86
N MET A 115 -26.24 -27.12 5.01
CA MET A 115 -26.27 -28.57 5.11
C MET A 115 -24.84 -29.11 5.23
N GLU A 116 -24.61 -29.98 6.20
CA GLU A 116 -23.32 -30.65 6.36
C GLU A 116 -23.06 -31.64 5.23
N LEU A 117 -21.84 -31.59 4.68
CA LEU A 117 -21.31 -32.58 3.76
C LEU A 117 -20.16 -33.34 4.42
N SER A 118 -19.64 -34.36 3.74
CA SER A 118 -18.46 -35.10 4.22
C SER A 118 -17.19 -34.23 4.24
N HIS A 119 -16.25 -34.58 5.12
CA HIS A 119 -14.92 -33.94 5.23
C HIS A 119 -14.94 -32.46 5.62
N GLY A 120 -15.87 -32.03 6.47
CA GLY A 120 -15.90 -30.66 6.99
C GLY A 120 -16.25 -29.59 5.94
N ARG A 121 -16.91 -30.02 4.86
CA ARG A 121 -17.54 -29.14 3.87
C ARG A 121 -19.02 -28.99 4.18
N VAL A 122 -19.59 -27.90 3.73
CA VAL A 122 -21.01 -27.60 3.83
C VAL A 122 -21.52 -27.16 2.47
N GLU A 123 -22.79 -27.46 2.20
CA GLU A 123 -23.57 -26.82 1.16
C GLU A 123 -24.38 -25.70 1.78
N VAL A 124 -24.36 -24.53 1.15
CA VAL A 124 -25.16 -23.37 1.54
C VAL A 124 -26.11 -23.05 0.40
N VAL A 125 -27.40 -23.04 0.71
CA VAL A 125 -28.47 -22.57 -0.18
C VAL A 125 -28.91 -21.21 0.34
N ILE A 126 -28.85 -20.19 -0.50
CA ILE A 126 -29.24 -18.82 -0.16
C ILE A 126 -30.51 -18.48 -0.92
N HIS A 127 -31.55 -18.13 -0.17
CA HIS A 127 -32.84 -17.71 -0.70
C HIS A 127 -32.87 -16.20 -0.92
N GLY A 128 -33.14 -15.76 -2.15
CA GLY A 128 -33.18 -14.34 -2.50
C GLY A 128 -31.80 -13.72 -2.72
N GLU A 129 -31.66 -12.45 -2.32
CA GLU A 129 -30.46 -11.66 -2.60
C GLU A 129 -29.36 -11.85 -1.55
N GLN A 130 -28.12 -11.92 -2.03
CA GLN A 130 -26.92 -11.91 -1.21
C GLN A 130 -26.00 -10.79 -1.66
N ARG A 131 -25.51 -9.99 -0.71
CA ARG A 131 -24.41 -9.07 -0.96
C ARG A 131 -23.08 -9.79 -0.83
N LEU A 132 -22.23 -9.69 -1.85
CA LEU A 132 -20.87 -10.21 -1.87
C LEU A 132 -19.89 -9.06 -2.10
N LEU A 133 -18.71 -9.18 -1.48
CA LEU A 133 -17.57 -8.33 -1.75
C LEU A 133 -16.59 -9.13 -2.60
N VAL A 134 -16.32 -8.65 -3.81
CA VAL A 134 -15.40 -9.30 -4.75
C VAL A 134 -14.14 -8.43 -4.88
N PRO A 135 -12.93 -9.00 -4.72
CA PRO A 135 -11.70 -8.25 -4.95
C PRO A 135 -11.67 -7.62 -6.34
N ASP A 136 -11.31 -6.34 -6.39
CA ASP A 136 -11.29 -5.51 -7.60
C ASP A 136 -10.15 -4.48 -7.49
N SER A 137 -9.92 -3.70 -8.53
CA SER A 137 -8.99 -2.55 -8.49
C SER A 137 -9.58 -1.32 -9.17
N LYS A 138 -9.11 -0.14 -8.77
CA LYS A 138 -9.49 1.15 -9.35
C LYS A 138 -8.29 2.06 -9.51
N ASP A 139 -8.38 2.95 -10.49
CA ASP A 139 -7.46 4.08 -10.64
C ASP A 139 -7.76 5.14 -9.57
N PHE A 140 -6.72 5.67 -8.92
CA PHE A 140 -6.80 6.66 -7.85
C PHE A 140 -6.46 8.08 -8.32
#